data_AF-A0A838HDI0-F1
#
_entry.id   AF-A0A838HDI0-F1
#
_cell.length_a   1.000
_cell.length_b   1.000
_cell.length_c   1.000
_cell.angle_alpha   90.00
_cell.angle_beta   90.00
_cell.angle_gamma   90.00
#
_symmetry.space_group_name_H-M   'P 1'
#
loop_
_entity.id
_entity.type
_entity.pdbx_description
1 polymer ?
#
loop_
_entity_poly.entity_id
_entity_poly.type
_entity_poly.pdbx_seq_one_letter_code
_entity_poly.pdbx_strand_id
1 'polypeptide(L)'
;AIKTKPPVGEALRQTVAPDTVSFLVITTLIGGTVGGYIVYAGAHRLVDNGIKGERFVPEITRSSITGVAITGVMRVLLFLAILGVVSGGAKLDPLNPAADAFETSLGTAGRILFGVVMWSAAITSVIGASYTSVSFLKVLGAWVSHWERWVVCGFIVASTVIFLIAGTTPVKLLIFAGGFNGLILPVGLGILLWIAARRRDLMGGYRYPTWLVGIGAVAWVLTIYLGYNSLTGLSELF
;
A
#
# COMPACT_ATOMS: atom_id res chain seq x y z
N ALA A 1 -21.98 0.79 3.52
CA ALA A 1 -22.45 2.17 3.29
C ALA A 1 -23.97 2.23 3.11
N ILE A 2 -24.56 1.65 2.06
CA ILE A 2 -26.01 1.80 1.80
C ILE A 2 -26.86 1.13 2.90
N LYS A 3 -26.53 -0.12 3.28
CA LYS A 3 -27.30 -0.86 4.30
C LYS A 3 -27.08 -0.34 5.72
N THR A 4 -25.86 0.10 6.02
CA THR A 4 -25.42 0.47 7.38
C THR A 4 -25.80 1.89 7.78
N LYS A 5 -26.38 2.69 6.87
CA LYS A 5 -26.84 4.08 7.09
C LYS A 5 -25.89 4.90 7.97
N PRO A 6 -24.61 5.05 7.59
CA PRO A 6 -23.64 5.77 8.40
C PRO A 6 -23.99 7.26 8.53
N PRO A 7 -23.54 7.93 9.60
CA PRO A 7 -23.70 9.37 9.78
C PRO A 7 -22.77 10.14 8.83
N VAL A 8 -23.11 10.19 7.54
CA VAL A 8 -22.28 10.79 6.48
C VAL A 8 -22.03 12.28 6.74
N GLY A 9 -23.03 13.01 7.25
CA GLY A 9 -22.88 14.43 7.58
C GLY A 9 -21.79 14.68 8.63
N GLU A 10 -21.77 13.86 9.69
CA GLU A 10 -20.74 13.94 10.73
C GLU A 10 -19.37 13.53 10.18
N ALA A 11 -19.31 12.47 9.37
CA ALA A 11 -18.06 12.05 8.73
C ALA A 11 -17.47 13.17 7.83
N LEU A 12 -18.31 13.90 7.10
CA LEU A 12 -17.88 15.04 6.29
C LEU A 12 -17.38 16.20 7.15
N ARG A 13 -18.08 16.53 8.24
CA ARG A 13 -17.64 17.55 9.20
C ARG A 13 -16.27 17.22 9.77
N GLN A 14 -16.09 16.00 10.27
CA GLN A 14 -14.81 15.53 10.86
C GLN A 14 -13.67 15.44 9.83
N THR A 15 -13.97 15.34 8.54
CA THR A 15 -12.95 15.35 7.48
C THR A 15 -12.32 16.75 7.31
N VAL A 16 -13.11 17.81 7.50
CA VAL A 16 -12.66 19.21 7.29
C VAL A 16 -12.24 19.86 8.60
N ALA A 17 -12.98 19.62 9.68
CA ALA A 17 -12.74 20.17 11.00
C ALA A 17 -12.86 19.04 12.06
N PRO A 18 -11.81 18.21 12.21
CA PRO A 18 -11.82 17.11 13.17
C PRO A 18 -11.79 17.64 14.60
N ASP A 19 -12.64 17.09 15.47
CA ASP A 19 -12.63 17.41 16.90
C ASP A 19 -11.37 16.85 17.60
N THR A 20 -10.86 15.70 17.11
CA THR A 20 -9.66 15.05 17.62
C THR A 20 -8.70 14.73 16.49
N VAL A 21 -7.44 15.13 16.64
CA VAL A 21 -6.37 14.79 15.70
C VAL A 21 -5.42 13.81 16.36
N SER A 22 -5.48 12.55 15.92
CA SER A 22 -4.51 11.53 16.32
C SER A 22 -3.44 11.40 15.24
N PHE A 23 -2.26 11.98 15.52
CA PHE A 23 -1.10 11.84 14.63
C PHE A 23 -0.76 10.36 14.40
N LEU A 24 -0.85 9.52 15.43
CA LEU A 24 -0.59 8.08 15.32
C LEU A 24 -1.53 7.38 14.32
N VAL A 25 -2.83 7.71 14.33
CA VAL A 25 -3.80 7.13 13.39
C VAL A 25 -3.51 7.60 11.97
N ILE A 26 -3.26 8.91 11.79
CA ILE A 26 -2.93 9.49 10.48
C ILE A 26 -1.67 8.83 9.91
N THR A 27 -0.60 8.75 10.70
CA THR A 27 0.67 8.15 10.28
C THR A 27 0.53 6.67 9.96
N THR A 28 -0.26 5.92 10.73
CA THR A 28 -0.51 4.49 10.49
C THR A 28 -1.29 4.27 9.18
N LEU A 29 -2.32 5.09 8.93
CA LEU A 29 -3.11 5.01 7.68
C LEU A 29 -2.29 5.36 6.44
N ILE A 30 -1.36 6.32 6.55
CA ILE A 30 -0.42 6.68 5.48
C ILE A 30 0.64 5.60 5.30
N GLY A 31 1.22 5.07 6.38
CA GLY A 31 2.18 3.97 6.30
C GLY A 31 1.60 2.74 5.61
N GLY A 32 0.32 2.45 5.84
CA GLY A 32 -0.40 1.35 5.17
C GLY A 32 -0.77 1.58 3.70
N THR A 33 -0.66 2.80 3.17
CA THR A 33 -0.89 3.08 1.73
C THR A 33 0.40 3.16 0.94
N VAL A 34 1.45 3.70 1.54
CA VAL A 34 2.69 4.05 0.85
C VAL A 34 3.78 3.03 1.19
N GLY A 35 3.54 1.76 0.89
CA GLY A 35 4.55 0.72 1.08
C GLY A 35 5.74 0.89 0.14
N GLY A 36 6.97 0.71 0.65
CA GLY A 36 8.20 0.93 -0.12
C GLY A 36 8.27 0.16 -1.45
N TYR A 37 7.78 -1.08 -1.51
CA TYR A 37 7.76 -1.87 -2.75
C TYR A 37 6.70 -1.41 -3.76
N ILE A 38 5.57 -0.85 -3.31
CA ILE A 38 4.44 -0.45 -4.17
C ILE A 38 4.86 0.64 -5.15
N VAL A 39 5.77 1.51 -4.73
CA VAL A 39 6.36 2.57 -5.57
C VAL A 39 7.04 2.00 -6.82
N TYR A 40 7.63 0.81 -6.72
CA TYR A 40 8.37 0.17 -7.82
C TYR A 40 7.54 -0.85 -8.59
N ALA A 41 6.65 -1.57 -7.91
CA ALA A 41 5.87 -2.69 -8.46
C ALA A 41 5.10 -2.31 -9.74
N GLY A 42 4.41 -1.17 -9.71
CA GLY A 42 3.66 -0.66 -10.87
C GLY A 42 4.59 -0.23 -12.01
N ALA A 43 5.66 0.49 -11.68
CA ALA A 43 6.60 1.03 -12.67
C ALA A 43 7.33 -0.08 -13.43
N HIS A 44 7.82 -1.12 -12.74
CA HIS A 44 8.52 -2.24 -13.36
C HIS A 44 7.61 -2.98 -14.35
N ARG A 45 6.35 -3.22 -13.97
CA ARG A 45 5.39 -3.88 -14.85
C ARG A 45 5.08 -3.06 -16.11
N LEU A 46 5.03 -1.73 -16.01
CA LEU A 46 4.86 -0.85 -17.17
C LEU A 46 6.09 -0.93 -18.09
N VAL A 47 7.29 -0.89 -17.52
CA VAL A 47 8.55 -0.97 -18.26
C VAL A 47 8.70 -2.32 -18.97
N ASP A 48 8.37 -3.43 -18.30
CA ASP A 48 8.41 -4.78 -18.86
C ASP A 48 7.43 -4.96 -20.03
N ASN A 49 6.28 -4.26 -20.00
CA ASN A 49 5.33 -4.22 -21.10
C ASN A 49 5.69 -3.19 -22.20
N GLY A 50 6.88 -2.58 -22.14
CA GLY A 50 7.34 -1.60 -23.13
C GLY A 50 6.72 -0.20 -23.01
N ILE A 51 5.95 0.06 -21.95
CA ILE A 51 5.34 1.35 -21.66
C ILE A 51 6.37 2.21 -20.93
N LYS A 52 7.26 2.85 -21.69
CA LYS A 52 8.37 3.68 -21.17
C LYS A 52 8.68 4.88 -22.07
N GLY A 53 9.15 5.97 -21.44
CA GLY A 53 9.52 7.22 -22.11
C GLY A 53 8.41 8.29 -22.08
N GLU A 54 8.77 9.50 -22.52
CA GLU A 54 7.94 10.71 -22.39
C GLU A 54 6.56 10.58 -23.05
N ARG A 55 6.47 9.90 -24.20
CA ARG A 55 5.21 9.72 -24.94
C ARG A 55 4.10 9.05 -24.13
N PHE A 56 4.46 8.24 -23.14
CA PHE A 56 3.49 7.53 -22.29
C PHE A 56 3.16 8.28 -20.99
N VAL A 57 3.78 9.44 -20.72
CA VAL A 57 3.52 10.22 -19.50
C VAL A 57 2.02 10.51 -19.30
N PRO A 58 1.23 10.89 -20.32
CA PRO A 58 -0.20 11.09 -20.15
C PRO A 58 -0.95 9.81 -19.75
N GLU A 59 -0.59 8.68 -20.36
CA GLU A 59 -1.22 7.38 -20.08
C GLU A 59 -0.87 6.88 -18.67
N ILE A 60 0.42 6.96 -18.30
CA ILE A 60 0.90 6.61 -16.96
C ILE A 60 0.20 7.47 -15.91
N THR A 61 0.14 8.79 -16.13
CA THR A 61 -0.51 9.73 -15.21
C THR A 61 -2.00 9.41 -15.03
N ARG A 62 -2.72 9.16 -16.13
CA ARG A 62 -4.14 8.80 -16.07
C ARG A 62 -4.35 7.48 -15.33
N SER A 63 -3.51 6.48 -15.60
CA SER A 63 -3.56 5.18 -14.92
C SER A 63 -3.31 5.34 -13.41
N SER A 64 -2.27 6.09 -13.02
CA SER A 64 -1.96 6.37 -11.62
C SER A 64 -3.09 7.12 -10.90
N ILE A 65 -3.64 8.19 -11.49
CA ILE A 65 -4.73 8.97 -10.90
C ILE A 65 -5.97 8.09 -10.74
N THR A 66 -6.32 7.31 -11.76
CA THR A 66 -7.49 6.41 -11.72
C THR A 66 -7.33 5.35 -10.63
N GLY A 67 -6.14 4.74 -10.52
CA GLY A 67 -5.85 3.75 -9.48
C GLY A 67 -5.93 4.34 -8.07
N VAL A 68 -5.37 5.54 -7.85
CA VAL A 68 -5.44 6.24 -6.57
C VAL A 68 -6.88 6.63 -6.23
N ALA A 69 -7.63 7.16 -7.20
CA ALA A 69 -9.02 7.56 -7.01
C ALA A 69 -9.92 6.36 -6.64
N ILE A 70 -9.81 5.24 -7.36
CA ILE A 70 -10.56 4.02 -7.06
C ILE A 70 -10.22 3.52 -5.65
N THR A 71 -8.93 3.49 -5.30
CA THR A 71 -8.46 3.08 -3.97
C THR A 71 -9.03 3.99 -2.88
N GLY A 72 -9.03 5.32 -3.11
CA GLY A 72 -9.60 6.30 -2.21
C GLY A 72 -11.09 6.10 -2.01
N VAL A 73 -11.86 5.95 -3.10
CA VAL A 73 -13.31 5.70 -3.05
C VAL A 73 -13.61 4.42 -2.26
N MET A 74 -12.91 3.32 -2.54
CA MET A 74 -13.10 2.07 -1.82
C MET A 74 -12.81 2.22 -0.32
N ARG A 75 -11.76 2.94 0.06
CA ARG A 75 -11.45 3.22 1.47
C ARG A 75 -12.53 4.02 2.15
N VAL A 76 -13.07 5.06 1.51
CA VAL A 76 -14.20 5.84 2.04
C VAL A 76 -15.43 4.96 2.20
N LEU A 77 -15.77 4.13 1.21
CA LEU A 77 -16.93 3.24 1.27
C LEU A 77 -16.82 2.19 2.39
N LEU A 78 -15.63 1.60 2.58
CA LEU A 78 -15.35 0.65 3.65
C LEU A 78 -15.38 1.32 5.02
N PHE A 79 -14.74 2.49 5.16
CA PHE A 79 -14.79 3.29 6.37
C PHE A 79 -16.24 3.63 6.75
N LEU A 80 -17.03 4.15 5.81
CA LEU A 80 -18.44 4.45 6.03
C LEU A 80 -19.27 3.19 6.34
N ALA A 81 -18.93 2.04 5.76
CA ALA A 81 -19.60 0.79 6.10
C ALA A 81 -19.39 0.45 7.57
N ILE A 82 -18.14 0.43 8.03
CA ILE A 82 -17.76 0.12 9.42
C ILE A 82 -18.30 1.19 10.39
N LEU A 83 -18.17 2.47 10.04
CA LEU A 83 -18.69 3.58 10.85
C LEU A 83 -20.18 3.41 11.12
N GLY A 84 -20.97 3.05 10.11
CA GLY A 84 -22.42 2.85 10.28
C GLY A 84 -22.75 1.70 11.25
N VAL A 85 -21.96 0.63 11.23
CA VAL A 85 -22.12 -0.51 12.16
C VAL A 85 -21.81 -0.08 13.59
N VAL A 86 -20.66 0.58 13.80
CA VAL A 86 -20.21 1.01 15.13
C VAL A 86 -21.10 2.12 15.69
N SER A 87 -21.50 3.09 14.87
CA SER A 87 -22.44 4.15 15.30
C SER A 87 -23.84 3.60 15.62
N GLY A 88 -24.20 2.45 15.04
CA GLY A 88 -25.43 1.72 15.36
C GLY A 88 -25.40 1.00 16.72
N GLY A 89 -24.30 1.12 17.48
CA GLY A 89 -24.14 0.52 18.81
C GLY A 89 -23.56 -0.91 18.81
N ALA A 90 -23.16 -1.43 17.64
CA ALA A 90 -22.53 -2.74 17.56
C ALA A 90 -21.14 -2.73 18.22
N LYS A 91 -20.90 -3.70 19.10
CA LYS A 91 -19.57 -3.98 19.65
C LYS A 91 -18.92 -5.04 18.79
N LEU A 92 -17.88 -4.64 18.07
CA LEU A 92 -17.13 -5.54 17.20
C LEU A 92 -16.20 -6.44 18.02
N ASP A 93 -16.08 -7.70 17.61
CA ASP A 93 -15.10 -8.64 18.17
C ASP A 93 -13.67 -8.09 17.97
N PRO A 94 -12.89 -7.86 19.05
CA PRO A 94 -11.51 -7.38 18.93
C PRO A 94 -10.58 -8.33 18.20
N LEU A 95 -10.90 -9.63 18.08
CA LEU A 95 -10.08 -10.60 17.36
C LEU A 95 -10.25 -10.49 15.84
N ASN A 96 -11.43 -10.08 15.36
CA ASN A 96 -11.68 -9.90 13.92
C ASN A 96 -12.74 -8.83 13.64
N PRO A 97 -12.44 -7.55 13.95
CA PRO A 97 -13.44 -6.49 13.91
C PRO A 97 -13.94 -6.22 12.49
N ALA A 98 -13.09 -6.45 11.48
CA ALA A 98 -13.46 -6.25 10.09
C ALA A 98 -14.47 -7.30 9.61
N ALA A 99 -14.26 -8.59 9.88
CA ALA A 99 -15.22 -9.62 9.50
C ALA A 99 -16.54 -9.45 10.24
N ASP A 100 -16.47 -9.14 11.53
CA ASP A 100 -17.64 -8.97 12.39
C ASP A 100 -18.49 -7.76 11.98
N ALA A 101 -17.87 -6.68 11.50
CA ALA A 101 -18.62 -5.54 10.96
C ALA A 101 -19.44 -5.93 9.72
N PHE A 102 -18.89 -6.76 8.85
CA PHE A 102 -19.60 -7.26 7.67
C PHE A 102 -20.72 -8.23 8.07
N GLU A 103 -20.46 -9.10 9.04
CA GLU A 103 -21.44 -10.03 9.57
C GLU A 103 -22.59 -9.32 10.29
N THR A 104 -22.31 -8.38 11.17
CA THR A 104 -23.33 -7.57 11.85
C THR A 104 -24.22 -6.85 10.84
N SER A 105 -23.66 -6.45 9.69
CA SER A 105 -24.41 -5.78 8.62
C SER A 105 -25.27 -6.73 7.78
N LEU A 106 -24.78 -7.93 7.47
CA LEU A 106 -25.31 -8.79 6.39
C LEU A 106 -25.57 -10.24 6.82
N GLY A 107 -25.40 -10.57 8.10
CA GLY A 107 -25.42 -11.93 8.64
C GLY A 107 -24.28 -12.79 8.06
N THR A 108 -24.49 -14.10 8.01
CA THR A 108 -23.53 -15.08 7.48
C THR A 108 -23.04 -14.74 6.06
N ALA A 109 -23.91 -14.17 5.22
CA ALA A 109 -23.53 -13.72 3.87
C ALA A 109 -22.44 -12.64 3.91
N GLY A 110 -22.49 -11.74 4.90
CA GLY A 110 -21.45 -10.73 5.13
C GLY A 110 -20.11 -11.32 5.48
N ARG A 111 -20.10 -12.29 6.40
CA ARG A 111 -18.89 -13.03 6.80
C ARG A 111 -18.26 -13.72 5.60
N ILE A 112 -19.06 -14.42 4.78
CA ILE A 112 -18.59 -15.11 3.57
C ILE A 112 -18.03 -14.11 2.56
N LEU A 113 -18.75 -13.01 2.29
CA LEU A 113 -18.32 -11.97 1.37
C LEU A 113 -16.98 -11.36 1.81
N PHE A 114 -16.83 -11.05 3.09
CA PHE A 114 -15.57 -10.57 3.65
C PHE A 114 -14.44 -11.58 3.43
N GLY A 115 -14.69 -12.87 3.70
CA GLY A 115 -13.72 -13.93 3.46
C GLY A 115 -13.27 -14.01 2.00
N VAL A 116 -14.19 -13.96 1.04
CA VAL A 116 -13.87 -13.97 -0.40
C VAL A 116 -13.06 -12.75 -0.81
N VAL A 117 -13.42 -11.57 -0.31
CA VAL A 117 -12.69 -10.31 -0.59
C VAL A 117 -11.27 -10.38 -0.03
N MET A 118 -11.11 -10.81 1.23
CA MET A 118 -9.79 -10.95 1.87
C MET A 118 -8.93 -12.00 1.16
N TRP A 119 -9.51 -13.13 0.76
CA TRP A 119 -8.82 -14.16 -0.02
C TRP A 119 -8.34 -13.63 -1.38
N SER A 120 -9.20 -12.92 -2.10
CA SER A 120 -8.86 -12.30 -3.39
C SER A 120 -7.77 -11.24 -3.26
N ALA A 121 -7.85 -10.40 -2.22
CA ALA A 121 -6.84 -9.39 -1.91
C ALA A 121 -5.49 -10.03 -1.53
N ALA A 122 -5.50 -11.13 -0.78
CA ALA A 122 -4.30 -11.85 -0.40
C ALA A 122 -3.59 -12.44 -1.63
N ILE A 123 -4.31 -13.14 -2.52
CA ILE A 123 -3.71 -13.76 -3.72
C ILE A 123 -3.11 -12.71 -4.65
N THR A 124 -3.85 -11.64 -4.94
CA THR A 124 -3.37 -10.56 -5.80
C THR A 124 -2.11 -9.89 -5.22
N SER A 125 -2.03 -9.74 -3.91
CA SER A 125 -0.86 -9.20 -3.21
C SER A 125 0.34 -10.15 -3.25
N VAL A 126 0.13 -11.45 -2.99
CA VAL A 126 1.20 -12.47 -3.04
C VAL A 126 1.83 -12.52 -4.43
N ILE A 127 1.01 -12.55 -5.48
CA ILE A 127 1.50 -12.57 -6.87
C ILE A 127 2.24 -11.26 -7.19
N GLY A 128 1.66 -10.11 -6.84
CA GLY A 128 2.25 -8.80 -7.15
C GLY A 128 3.59 -8.56 -6.44
N ALA A 129 3.69 -8.90 -5.15
CA ALA A 129 4.93 -8.75 -4.39
C ALA A 129 6.03 -9.70 -4.89
N SER A 130 5.67 -10.94 -5.21
CA SER A 130 6.62 -11.95 -5.73
C SER A 130 7.14 -11.57 -7.10
N TYR A 131 6.25 -11.12 -8.00
CA TYR A 131 6.63 -10.60 -9.31
C TYR A 131 7.60 -9.41 -9.19
N THR A 132 7.27 -8.44 -8.35
CA THR A 132 8.12 -7.27 -8.12
C THR A 132 9.50 -7.69 -7.62
N SER A 133 9.56 -8.61 -6.66
CA SER A 133 10.82 -9.15 -6.13
C SER A 133 11.66 -9.82 -7.22
N VAL A 134 11.04 -10.67 -8.04
CA VAL A 134 11.72 -11.35 -9.16
C VAL A 134 12.18 -10.37 -10.23
N SER A 135 11.45 -9.28 -10.47
CA SER A 135 11.88 -8.26 -11.44
C SER A 135 13.22 -7.61 -11.05
N PHE A 136 13.50 -7.43 -9.75
CA PHE A 136 14.80 -6.96 -9.28
C PHE A 136 15.92 -7.99 -9.48
N LEU A 137 15.58 -9.29 -9.47
CA LEU A 137 16.53 -10.38 -9.72
C LEU A 137 16.93 -10.50 -11.20
N LYS A 138 16.24 -9.83 -12.13
CA LYS A 138 16.61 -9.84 -13.57
C LYS A 138 18.04 -9.36 -13.83
N VAL A 139 18.61 -8.56 -12.92
CA VAL A 139 20.01 -8.12 -12.96
C VAL A 139 21.00 -9.29 -12.85
N LEU A 140 20.58 -10.43 -12.27
CA LEU A 140 21.42 -11.63 -12.10
C LEU A 140 21.58 -12.45 -13.39
N GLY A 141 20.84 -12.13 -14.46
CA GLY A 141 21.03 -12.73 -15.78
C GLY A 141 19.73 -13.00 -16.53
N ALA A 142 19.86 -13.22 -17.85
CA ALA A 142 18.73 -13.41 -18.77
C ALA A 142 17.87 -14.66 -18.46
N TRP A 143 18.41 -15.62 -17.70
CA TRP A 143 17.67 -16.81 -17.28
C TRP A 143 16.45 -16.48 -16.41
N VAL A 144 16.55 -15.43 -15.58
CA VAL A 144 15.44 -14.97 -14.73
C VAL A 144 14.29 -14.47 -15.60
N SER A 145 14.61 -13.71 -16.65
CA SER A 145 13.61 -13.21 -17.60
C SER A 145 12.99 -14.35 -18.43
N HIS A 146 13.80 -15.34 -18.84
CA HIS A 146 13.31 -16.46 -19.67
C HIS A 146 12.38 -17.40 -18.89
N TRP A 147 12.66 -17.63 -17.60
CA TRP A 147 11.88 -18.52 -16.73
C TRP A 147 11.05 -17.77 -15.69
N GLU A 148 10.71 -16.50 -15.93
CA GLU A 148 10.14 -15.58 -14.93
C GLU A 148 8.96 -16.16 -14.15
N ARG A 149 8.01 -16.80 -14.84
CA ARG A 149 6.84 -17.45 -14.20
C ARG A 149 7.26 -18.50 -13.17
N TRP A 150 8.24 -19.33 -13.51
CA TRP A 150 8.73 -20.39 -12.63
C TRP A 150 9.56 -19.83 -11.48
N VAL A 151 10.34 -18.77 -11.72
CA VAL A 151 11.07 -18.07 -10.66
C VAL A 151 10.11 -17.41 -9.68
N VAL A 152 9.01 -16.79 -10.15
CA VAL A 152 7.95 -16.25 -9.29
C VAL A 152 7.29 -17.35 -8.46
N CYS A 153 6.90 -18.47 -9.08
CA CYS A 153 6.34 -19.61 -8.34
C CYS A 153 7.33 -20.16 -7.31
N GLY A 154 8.61 -20.31 -7.68
CA GLY A 154 9.68 -20.74 -6.78
C GLY A 154 9.89 -19.78 -5.62
N PHE A 155 9.84 -18.47 -5.87
CA PHE A 155 9.94 -17.44 -4.83
C PHE A 155 8.79 -17.52 -3.82
N ILE A 156 7.56 -17.74 -4.29
CA ILE A 156 6.38 -17.94 -3.42
C ILE A 156 6.56 -19.18 -2.55
N VAL A 157 6.93 -20.32 -3.16
CA VAL A 157 7.13 -21.58 -2.44
C VAL A 157 8.26 -21.45 -1.42
N ALA A 158 9.42 -20.92 -1.81
CA ALA A 158 10.56 -20.71 -0.92
C ALA A 158 10.20 -19.78 0.25
N SER A 159 9.54 -18.65 -0.01
CA SER A 159 9.08 -17.73 1.03
C SER A 159 8.10 -18.40 2.01
N THR A 160 7.20 -19.23 1.48
CA THR A 160 6.23 -20.00 2.29
C THR A 160 6.94 -21.02 3.18
N VAL A 161 7.92 -21.75 2.65
CA VAL A 161 8.71 -22.73 3.42
C VAL A 161 9.52 -22.02 4.51
N ILE A 162 10.18 -20.91 4.20
CA ILE A 162 10.92 -20.11 5.19
C ILE A 162 9.99 -19.63 6.30
N PHE A 163 8.79 -19.15 5.94
CA PHE A 163 7.78 -18.75 6.92
C PHE A 163 7.38 -19.89 7.87
N LEU A 164 7.13 -21.09 7.32
CA LEU A 164 6.77 -22.26 8.12
C LEU A 164 7.91 -22.72 9.03
N ILE A 165 9.16 -22.69 8.55
CA ILE A 165 10.35 -23.07 9.35
C ILE A 165 10.62 -22.05 10.45
N ALA A 166 10.45 -20.75 10.17
CA ALA A 166 10.70 -19.68 11.15
C ALA A 166 9.74 -19.74 12.35
N GLY A 167 8.55 -20.33 12.19
CA GLY A 167 7.57 -20.48 13.28
C GLY A 167 7.07 -19.16 13.88
N THR A 168 7.34 -18.03 13.22
CA THR A 168 7.00 -16.69 13.71
C THR A 168 5.52 -16.39 13.50
N THR A 169 4.91 -15.70 14.48
CA THR A 169 3.53 -15.21 14.31
C THR A 169 3.43 -14.23 13.14
N PRO A 170 2.38 -14.28 12.29
CA PRO A 170 2.18 -13.34 11.19
C PRO A 170 2.24 -11.87 11.61
N VAL A 171 1.77 -11.55 12.82
CA VAL A 171 1.76 -10.19 13.37
C VAL A 171 3.19 -9.63 13.50
N LYS A 172 4.14 -10.43 14.02
CA LYS A 172 5.54 -10.00 14.12
C LYS A 172 6.17 -9.70 12.76
N LEU A 173 5.90 -10.55 11.76
CA LEU A 173 6.36 -10.31 10.39
C LEU A 173 5.70 -9.08 9.77
N LEU A 174 4.42 -8.85 10.05
CA LEU A 174 3.70 -7.66 9.59
C LEU A 174 4.31 -6.39 10.18
N ILE A 175 4.63 -6.38 11.48
CA ILE A 175 5.25 -5.23 12.12
C ILE A 175 6.68 -5.02 11.60
N PHE A 176 7.47 -6.09 11.49
CA PHE A 176 8.83 -6.03 10.92
C PHE A 176 8.81 -5.49 9.48
N ALA A 177 7.96 -6.06 8.61
CA ALA A 177 7.82 -5.62 7.23
C ALA A 177 7.33 -4.17 7.15
N GLY A 178 6.42 -3.76 8.04
CA GLY A 178 5.95 -2.38 8.15
C GLY A 178 7.10 -1.42 8.49
N GLY A 179 7.89 -1.74 9.52
CA GLY A 179 9.00 -0.90 9.94
C GLY A 179 10.13 -0.85 8.90
N PHE A 180 10.48 -1.98 8.29
CA PHE A 180 11.46 -2.05 7.21
C PHE A 180 11.01 -1.26 5.96
N ASN A 181 9.73 -1.32 5.62
CA ASN A 181 9.17 -0.49 4.54
C ASN A 181 9.23 1.02 4.88
N GLY A 182 8.98 1.39 6.14
CA GLY A 182 9.13 2.76 6.62
C GLY A 182 10.55 3.32 6.45
N LEU A 183 11.57 2.45 6.48
CA LEU A 183 12.97 2.82 6.24
C LEU A 183 13.34 2.93 4.76
N ILE A 184 12.82 2.04 3.92
CA ILE A 184 13.11 2.02 2.48
C ILE A 184 12.49 3.22 1.77
N LEU A 185 11.29 3.62 2.19
CA LEU A 185 10.49 4.61 1.49
C LEU A 185 11.19 5.99 1.37
N PRO A 186 11.79 6.57 2.44
CA PRO A 186 12.59 7.79 2.33
C PRO A 186 13.73 7.68 1.31
N VAL A 187 14.46 6.56 1.31
CA VAL A 187 15.59 6.37 0.39
C VAL A 187 15.08 6.33 -1.05
N GLY A 188 14.05 5.52 -1.30
CA GLY A 188 13.47 5.36 -2.63
C GLY A 188 12.88 6.64 -3.20
N LEU A 189 12.01 7.29 -2.43
CA LEU A 189 11.38 8.54 -2.85
C LEU A 189 12.41 9.67 -3.00
N GLY A 190 13.41 9.72 -2.11
CA GLY A 190 14.49 10.70 -2.18
C GLY A 190 15.30 10.59 -3.47
N ILE A 191 15.67 9.36 -3.87
CA ILE A 191 16.38 9.12 -5.14
C ILE A 191 15.50 9.57 -6.33
N LEU A 192 14.21 9.21 -6.34
CA LEU A 192 13.30 9.58 -7.43
C LEU A 192 13.13 11.10 -7.54
N LEU A 193 12.97 11.81 -6.41
CA LEU A 193 12.86 13.27 -6.39
C LEU A 193 14.16 13.95 -6.83
N TRP A 194 15.31 13.42 -6.41
CA TRP A 194 16.60 13.93 -6.87
C TRP A 194 16.76 13.77 -8.38
N ILE A 195 16.39 12.61 -8.93
CA ILE A 195 16.38 12.38 -10.39
C ILE A 195 15.45 13.39 -11.08
N ALA A 196 14.21 13.52 -10.59
CA ALA A 196 13.22 14.44 -11.15
C ALA A 196 13.67 15.91 -11.11
N ALA A 197 14.39 16.32 -10.06
CA ALA A 197 14.85 17.69 -9.89
C ALA A 197 16.15 18.01 -10.65
N ARG A 198 17.08 17.06 -10.72
CA ARG A 198 18.48 17.33 -11.13
C ARG A 198 18.96 16.53 -12.33
N ARG A 199 18.41 15.34 -12.60
CA ARG A 199 18.94 14.41 -13.62
C ARG A 199 18.18 14.47 -14.94
N ARG A 200 18.17 15.65 -15.56
CA ARG A 200 17.58 15.84 -16.90
C ARG A 200 18.25 14.99 -17.98
N ASP A 201 19.52 14.68 -17.78
CA ASP A 201 20.33 13.77 -18.59
C ASP A 201 19.72 12.37 -18.67
N LEU A 202 19.12 11.88 -17.58
CA LEU A 202 18.47 10.56 -17.53
C LEU A 202 17.05 10.56 -18.10
N MET A 203 16.41 11.73 -18.17
CA MET A 203 14.99 11.87 -18.53
C MET A 203 14.78 12.32 -19.98
N GLY A 204 15.83 12.35 -20.82
CA GLY A 204 15.72 12.80 -22.20
C GLY A 204 15.31 14.27 -22.35
N GLY A 205 15.63 15.11 -21.34
CA GLY A 205 15.27 16.53 -21.33
C GLY A 205 13.91 16.85 -20.71
N TYR A 206 13.10 15.85 -20.34
CA TYR A 206 11.82 16.06 -19.68
C TYR A 206 11.97 16.84 -18.36
N ARG A 207 11.05 17.78 -18.11
CA ARG A 207 11.05 18.63 -16.92
C ARG A 207 9.77 18.45 -16.14
N TYR A 208 9.90 17.94 -14.92
CA TYR A 208 8.79 17.94 -13.98
C TYR A 208 8.44 19.37 -13.55
N PRO A 209 7.13 19.68 -13.40
CA PRO A 209 6.70 20.95 -12.82
C PRO A 209 7.30 21.15 -11.42
N THR A 210 7.81 22.36 -11.15
CA THR A 210 8.48 22.69 -9.87
C THR A 210 7.56 22.52 -8.66
N TRP A 211 6.27 22.82 -8.81
CA TRP A 211 5.28 22.61 -7.75
C TRP A 211 5.12 21.12 -7.38
N LEU A 212 5.21 20.21 -8.37
CA LEU A 212 5.08 18.78 -8.13
C LEU A 212 6.30 18.24 -7.38
N VAL A 213 7.49 18.74 -7.73
CA VAL A 213 8.73 18.46 -6.97
C VAL A 213 8.61 19.00 -5.54
N GLY A 214 8.04 20.19 -5.35
CA GLY A 214 7.79 20.77 -4.03
C GLY A 214 6.86 19.92 -3.16
N ILE A 215 5.71 19.49 -3.71
CA ILE A 215 4.79 18.58 -3.01
C ILE A 215 5.47 17.24 -2.71
N GLY A 216 6.25 16.72 -3.66
CA GLY A 216 7.05 15.51 -3.49
C GLY A 216 8.05 15.64 -2.35
N ALA A 217 8.74 16.78 -2.23
CA ALA A 217 9.67 17.04 -1.14
C ALA A 217 8.97 17.07 0.23
N VAL A 218 7.79 17.68 0.32
CA VAL A 218 6.97 17.64 1.56
C VAL A 218 6.57 16.21 1.91
N ALA A 219 6.12 15.43 0.92
CA ALA A 219 5.80 14.02 1.11
C ALA A 219 7.03 13.22 1.57
N TRP A 220 8.22 13.52 1.02
CA TRP A 220 9.48 12.88 1.42
C TRP A 220 9.90 13.22 2.85
N VAL A 221 9.72 14.46 3.30
CA VAL A 221 9.95 14.81 4.72
C VAL A 221 9.01 14.03 5.63
N LEU A 222 7.74 13.85 5.22
CA LEU A 222 6.81 13.01 5.96
C LEU A 222 7.27 11.54 6.00
N THR A 223 7.81 11.00 4.91
CA THR A 223 8.32 9.61 4.93
C THR A 223 9.51 9.46 5.88
N ILE A 224 10.40 10.45 5.96
CA ILE A 224 11.51 10.45 6.94
C ILE A 224 10.95 10.39 8.37
N TYR A 225 9.95 11.21 8.67
CA TYR A 225 9.29 11.21 9.97
C TYR A 225 8.65 9.84 10.30
N LEU A 226 7.95 9.24 9.34
CA LEU A 226 7.37 7.90 9.49
C LEU A 226 8.44 6.82 9.68
N GLY A 227 9.56 6.91 8.95
CA GLY A 227 10.69 5.98 9.08
C GLY A 227 11.37 6.09 10.44
N TYR A 228 11.53 7.31 10.96
CA TYR A 228 12.07 7.54 12.31
C TYR A 228 11.19 6.92 13.39
N ASN A 229 9.87 7.16 13.36
CA ASN A 229 8.94 6.55 14.31
C ASN A 229 8.84 5.02 14.17
N SER A 230 9.10 4.50 12.97
CA SER A 230 9.15 3.06 12.73
C SER A 230 10.36 2.41 13.42
N LEU A 231 11.50 3.10 13.48
CA LEU A 231 12.70 2.63 14.19
C LEU A 231 12.49 2.56 15.70
N THR A 232 11.82 3.56 16.28
CA THR A 232 11.53 3.58 17.72
C THR A 232 10.56 2.45 18.11
N GLY A 233 9.60 2.11 17.25
CA GLY A 233 8.72 0.95 17.49
C GLY A 233 9.41 -0.40 17.27
N LEU A 234 10.41 -0.49 16.38
CA LEU A 234 11.19 -1.70 16.15
C LEU A 234 12.17 -1.99 17.30
N SER A 235 12.73 -0.97 17.94
CA SER A 235 13.62 -1.14 19.11
C SER A 235 12.91 -1.69 20.35
N GLU A 236 11.58 -1.68 20.39
CA GLU A 236 10.79 -2.25 21.50
C GLU A 236 10.42 -3.74 21.27
N LEU A 237 10.67 -4.27 20.06
CA LEU A 237 10.31 -5.65 19.67
C LEU A 237 11.44 -6.67 19.86
N PHE A 238 12.67 -6.20 20.09
CA PHE A 238 13.88 -6.98 20.35
C PHE A 238 14.46 -6.59 21.71
#